data_AF-A0A961Z384-F1
#
_entry.id   AF-A0A961Z384-F1
#
_cell.length_a   1.000
_cell.length_b   1.000
_cell.length_c   1.000
_cell.angle_alpha   90.00
_cell.angle_beta   90.00
_cell.angle_gamma   90.00
#
_symmetry.space_group_name_H-M   'P 1'
#
loop_
_entity.id
_entity.type
_entity.pdbx_description
1 polymer ?
#
loop_
_entity_poly.entity_id
_entity_poly.type
_entity_poly.pdbx_seq_one_letter_code
_entity_poly.pdbx_strand_id
1 'polypeptide(L)' 'LVAGVGRVVVVMDHTNKKGESKVLKACTLPLTGKGVVDRIISNLGVLDVVEGGLKIVELADGVSEDELRAATEATIVG' A
#
# COMPACT_ATOMS: atom_id res chain seq x y z
N LEU A 1 -1.71 -13.51 -12.25
CA LEU A 1 -0.33 -13.98 -11.99
C LEU A 1 0.13 -13.37 -10.67
N VAL A 2 0.21 -14.16 -9.60
CA VAL A 2 0.84 -13.79 -8.30
C VAL A 2 1.38 -15.01 -7.54
N ALA A 3 1.03 -16.25 -7.95
CA ALA A 3 1.54 -17.47 -7.33
C ALA A 3 2.90 -17.86 -7.93
N GLY A 4 3.83 -18.30 -7.09
CA GLY A 4 5.13 -18.88 -7.50
C GLY A 4 6.24 -17.88 -7.82
N VAL A 5 6.05 -16.58 -7.53
CA VAL A 5 7.07 -15.53 -7.72
C VAL A 5 7.75 -15.20 -6.39
N GLY A 6 9.07 -14.94 -6.44
CA GLY A 6 9.85 -14.67 -5.23
C GLY A 6 9.65 -13.27 -4.63
N ARG A 7 9.08 -12.33 -5.41
CA ARG A 7 8.71 -10.99 -4.93
C ARG A 7 7.58 -10.40 -5.77
N VAL A 8 6.59 -9.81 -5.13
CA VAL A 8 5.42 -9.16 -5.73
C VAL A 8 5.40 -7.68 -5.35
N VAL A 9 5.46 -6.82 -6.36
CA VAL A 9 5.38 -5.37 -6.22
C VAL A 9 4.11 -4.89 -6.92
N VAL A 10 3.33 -4.07 -6.23
CA VAL A 10 2.13 -3.42 -6.77
C VAL A 10 2.44 -1.95 -7.05
N VAL A 11 2.15 -1.49 -8.26
CA VAL A 11 2.22 -0.08 -8.65
C VAL A 11 0.81 0.42 -8.90
N MET A 12 0.37 1.45 -8.19
CA MET A 12 -0.99 1.99 -8.31
C MET A 12 -1.11 3.40 -7.72
N ASP A 13 -2.14 4.14 -8.15
CA ASP A 13 -2.57 5.32 -7.39
C ASP A 13 -3.04 4.93 -5.99
N HIS A 14 -2.66 5.75 -5.00
CA HIS A 14 -2.93 5.52 -3.59
C HIS A 14 -4.42 5.64 -3.24
N THR A 15 -5.10 6.58 -3.89
CA THR A 15 -6.53 6.83 -3.74
C THR A 15 -7.26 6.55 -5.05
N ASN A 16 -8.57 6.35 -4.97
CA ASN A 16 -9.41 6.33 -6.17
C ASN A 16 -9.72 7.77 -6.65
N LYS A 17 -10.52 7.90 -7.73
CA LYS A 17 -10.91 9.21 -8.31
C LYS A 17 -11.72 10.11 -7.37
N LYS A 18 -12.24 9.58 -6.26
CA LYS A 18 -12.98 10.31 -5.22
C LYS A 18 -12.10 10.68 -4.02
N GLY A 19 -10.82 10.30 -4.02
CA GLY A 19 -9.90 10.51 -2.90
C GLY A 19 -10.00 9.45 -1.80
N GLU A 20 -10.78 8.38 -1.99
CA GLU A 20 -10.90 7.31 -0.99
C GLU A 20 -9.68 6.39 -1.07
N SER A 21 -9.18 5.93 0.09
CA SER A 21 -7.99 5.08 0.17
C SER A 21 -8.19 3.77 -0.58
N LYS A 22 -7.14 3.30 -1.26
CA LYS A 22 -7.08 1.93 -1.82
C LYS A 22 -6.26 1.00 -0.95
N VAL A 23 -5.59 1.52 0.07
CA VAL A 23 -4.72 0.77 0.99
C VAL A 23 -5.49 0.54 2.28
N LEU A 24 -6.32 -0.50 2.28
CA LEU A 24 -7.33 -0.78 3.31
C LEU A 24 -6.84 -1.77 4.37
N LYS A 25 -7.51 -1.79 5.53
CA LYS A 25 -7.31 -2.84 6.56
C LYS A 25 -7.69 -4.24 6.05
N ALA A 26 -8.71 -4.31 5.21
CA ALA A 26 -9.15 -5.52 4.54
C ALA A 26 -9.68 -5.18 3.14
N CYS A 27 -9.35 -5.99 2.14
CA CYS A 27 -9.89 -5.79 0.80
C CYS A 27 -11.40 -6.02 0.80
N THR A 28 -12.13 -5.09 0.18
CA THR A 28 -13.58 -5.17 -0.02
C THR A 28 -13.97 -5.83 -1.34
N LEU A 29 -13.03 -5.88 -2.28
CA LEU A 29 -13.19 -6.54 -3.58
C LEU A 29 -12.63 -7.97 -3.52
N PRO A 30 -13.07 -8.87 -4.42
CA PRO A 30 -12.54 -10.23 -4.50
C PRO A 30 -11.00 -10.25 -4.58
N LEU A 31 -10.36 -11.02 -3.70
CA LEU A 31 -8.90 -11.14 -3.67
C LEU A 31 -8.38 -11.86 -4.91
N THR A 32 -7.39 -11.27 -5.59
CA THR A 32 -6.60 -11.98 -6.61
C THR A 32 -5.57 -12.93 -5.99
N GLY A 33 -5.09 -12.62 -4.78
CA GLY A 33 -4.20 -13.44 -3.98
C GLY A 33 -4.17 -12.93 -2.53
N LYS A 34 -3.96 -13.82 -1.56
CA LYS A 34 -3.95 -13.48 -0.13
C LYS A 34 -2.53 -13.47 0.41
N GLY A 35 -2.10 -12.35 1.01
CA GLY A 35 -0.78 -12.24 1.65
C GLY A 35 0.39 -12.40 0.68
N VAL A 36 0.18 -12.03 -0.59
CA VAL A 36 1.17 -12.24 -1.65
C VAL A 36 2.00 -11.00 -1.98
N VAL A 37 1.60 -9.80 -1.53
CA VAL A 37 2.26 -8.54 -1.88
C VAL A 37 3.39 -8.25 -0.90
N ASP A 38 4.57 -7.92 -1.41
CA ASP A 38 5.73 -7.53 -0.60
C ASP A 38 5.90 -6.01 -0.52
N ARG A 39 5.58 -5.28 -1.60
CA ARG A 39 5.76 -3.82 -1.68
C ARG A 39 4.65 -3.16 -2.49
N ILE A 40 4.23 -1.98 -2.04
CA ILE A 40 3.33 -1.08 -2.75
C ILE A 40 4.10 0.20 -3.10
N ILE A 41 4.05 0.60 -4.36
CA ILE A 41 4.58 1.86 -4.85
C ILE A 41 3.39 2.68 -5.36
N SER A 42 3.21 3.88 -4.85
CA SER A 42 2.15 4.79 -5.26
C SER A 42 2.67 6.19 -5.54
N ASN A 43 1.77 7.04 -6.03
CA ASN A 43 2.01 8.47 -6.21
C ASN A 43 2.31 9.24 -4.90
N LEU A 44 2.13 8.61 -3.72
CA LEU A 44 2.41 9.22 -2.42
C LEU A 44 3.71 8.71 -1.78
N GLY A 45 4.22 7.55 -2.21
CA GLY A 45 5.43 6.96 -1.65
C GLY A 45 5.50 5.44 -1.81
N VAL A 46 6.42 4.86 -1.04
CA VAL A 46 6.71 3.42 -1.04
C VAL A 46 6.39 2.82 0.33
N LEU A 47 5.61 1.75 0.32
CA LEU A 47 5.22 0.98 1.49
C LEU A 47 5.70 -0.47 1.37
N ASP A 48 6.41 -0.97 2.37
CA ASP A 48 6.71 -2.40 2.50
C ASP A 48 5.67 -3.10 3.35
N VAL A 49 5.25 -4.29 2.93
CA VAL A 49 4.40 -5.17 3.74
C VAL A 49 5.30 -5.90 4.73
N VAL A 50 5.04 -5.69 6.01
CA VAL A 50 5.81 -6.26 7.12
C VAL A 50 4.88 -6.97 8.10
N GLU A 51 5.45 -7.64 9.10
CA GLU A 51 4.64 -8.21 10.17
C GLU A 51 3.84 -7.09 10.89
N GLY A 52 2.53 -7.30 11.00
CA GLY A 52 1.62 -6.36 11.69
C GLY A 52 1.05 -5.22 10.86
N GLY A 53 1.58 -4.93 9.66
CA GLY A 53 1.06 -3.85 8.83
C GLY A 53 1.98 -3.41 7.69
N LEU A 54 1.96 -2.11 7.41
CA LEU A 54 2.76 -1.48 6.36
C LEU A 54 3.82 -0.57 6.98
N LYS A 55 5.03 -0.60 6.44
CA LYS A 55 6.10 0.33 6.82
C LYS A 55 6.32 1.35 5.72
N ILE A 56 6.36 2.63 6.07
CA ILE A 56 6.76 3.70 5.15
C ILE A 56 8.27 3.58 4.89
N VAL A 57 8.63 3.44 3.62
CA VAL A 57 10.03 3.32 3.18
C VAL A 57 10.52 4.63 2.58
N GLU A 58 9.67 5.28 1.80
CA GLU A 58 9.99 6.49 1.06
C GLU A 58 8.71 7.31 0.85
N LEU A 59 8.83 8.63 0.87
CA LEU A 59 7.77 9.56 0.51
C LEU A 59 8.06 10.11 -0.87
N ALA A 60 7.01 10.32 -1.67
CA ALA A 60 7.18 11.04 -2.93
C ALA A 60 7.60 12.50 -2.68
N ASP A 61 8.24 13.11 -3.67
CA ASP A 61 8.68 14.50 -3.60
C ASP A 61 7.51 15.44 -3.25
N GLY A 62 7.67 16.19 -2.16
CA GLY A 62 6.66 17.14 -1.67
C GLY A 62 5.52 16.51 -0.86
N VAL A 63 5.50 15.19 -0.67
CA VAL A 63 4.52 14.51 0.19
C VAL A 63 5.02 14.42 1.62
N SER A 64 4.18 14.80 2.57
CA SER A 64 4.47 14.64 4.00
C SER A 64 4.06 13.26 4.51
N GLU A 65 4.68 12.82 5.61
CA GLU A 65 4.29 11.56 6.25
C GLU A 65 2.83 11.59 6.73
N ASP A 66 2.38 12.72 7.28
CA ASP A 66 1.01 12.92 7.74
C ASP A 66 -0.01 12.77 6.60
N GLU A 67 0.31 13.30 5.42
CA GLU A 67 -0.53 13.17 4.23
C GLU A 67 -0.66 11.71 3.79
N LEU A 68 0.45 10.97 3.73
CA LEU A 68 0.42 9.55 3.39
C LEU A 68 -0.37 8.75 4.42
N ARG A 69 -0.16 9.01 5.71
CA ARG A 69 -0.90 8.35 6.81
C ARG A 69 -2.39 8.66 6.74
N ALA A 70 -2.78 9.90 6.44
CA ALA A 70 -4.17 10.29 6.27
C ALA A 70 -4.85 9.62 5.06
N ALA A 71 -4.08 9.34 4.01
CA ALA A 71 -4.55 8.64 2.81
C ALA A 71 -4.50 7.10 2.92
N THR A 72 -3.98 6.55 4.02
CA THR A 72 -3.83 5.11 4.24
C THR A 72 -4.77 4.63 5.35
N GLU A 73 -5.66 3.68 5.05
CA GLU A 73 -6.53 3.08 6.08
C GLU A 73 -5.88 1.88 6.78
N ALA A 74 -4.97 1.19 6.09
CA ALA A 74 -4.22 0.07 6.64
C ALA A 74 -3.36 0.51 7.83
N THR A 75 -3.08 -0.42 8.74
CA THR A 75 -2.18 -0.16 9.86
C THR A 75 -0.78 0.15 9.34
N ILE A 76 -0.27 1.34 9.65
CA ILE A 76 1.13 1.69 9.44
C ILE A 76 1.89 1.42 10.76
N VAL A 77 3.03 0.75 10.65
CA VAL A 77 3.89 0.40 11.79
C VAL A 77 5.18 1.22 11.78
N GLY A 78 5.56 1.70 12.96
CA GLY A 78 6.61 2.71 13.16
C GLY A 78 6.06 4.13 13.06
#